data_AF-W5MPC8-F1
#
_entry.id   AF-W5MPC8-F1
#
_cell.length_a   1.000
_cell.length_b   1.000
_cell.length_c   1.000
_cell.angle_alpha   90.00
_cell.angle_beta   90.00
_cell.angle_gamma   90.00
#
_symmetry.space_group_name_H-M   'P 1'
#
loop_
_entity.id
_entity.type
_entity.pdbx_description
1 polymer ?
#
loop_
_entity_poly.entity_id
_entity_poly.type
_entity_poly.pdbx_seq_one_letter_code
_entity_poly.pdbx_strand_id
1 'polypeptide(L)'
;MFTFLSLSLTLSPCCSAPGVEFVDNHRATLIQRVNPVDPIADELLSEKMIHQESYNRVHAATTPQDKMRELYKVLDSGGTTVKNKFYSILQKNYRPLVEDLASSPECQQAPGSQTHDTGYLQTLKDKHKEALKRKFEVVSEGIAKPGEQTLLDDIFTHMWISEGSCVEVNHEHEVRQVETVSKTKKSEIRSINCSDIFKPLPGQTRPIRTVMMKGVAGIGKTFSVQKFILDWATGKNNQDFDFIFFLPFRELNLIKSEMSLRELVLCFCPEIKSSDNVLDGHKVQFILDGLDESKYPLNFKTNQRWSDVKKQASVDVLLTNLIKRNFPVN
;
A
#
# COMPACT_ATOMS: atom_id res chain seq x y z
N MET A 1 7.84 -21.67 15.66
CA MET A 1 6.79 -20.63 15.81
C MET A 1 7.24 -19.36 15.09
N PHE A 2 6.42 -18.71 14.26
CA PHE A 2 6.87 -17.64 13.35
C PHE A 2 6.10 -16.34 13.59
N THR A 3 6.79 -15.21 13.67
CA THR A 3 6.18 -13.87 13.65
C THR A 3 6.61 -13.21 12.37
N PHE A 4 5.66 -12.78 11.54
CA PHE A 4 6.00 -12.14 10.28
C PHE A 4 6.21 -10.65 10.54
N LEU A 5 7.46 -10.24 10.67
CA LEU A 5 7.78 -8.84 10.90
C LEU A 5 7.82 -8.11 9.56
N SER A 6 6.63 -7.77 9.10
CA SER A 6 6.34 -6.73 8.12
C SER A 6 6.43 -7.03 6.60
N LEU A 7 5.50 -6.37 5.91
CA LEU A 7 5.47 -6.09 4.47
C LEU A 7 5.38 -4.58 4.24
N SER A 8 6.49 -3.97 3.83
CA SER A 8 6.46 -2.59 3.42
C SER A 8 5.82 -2.49 2.03
N LEU A 9 4.72 -1.75 1.94
CA LEU A 9 3.99 -1.48 0.71
C LEU A 9 3.89 0.02 0.49
N THR A 10 4.57 0.53 -0.53
CA THR A 10 4.37 1.89 -1.04
C THR A 10 3.21 1.88 -2.02
N LEU A 11 1.99 2.10 -1.54
CA LEU A 11 0.82 1.92 -2.38
C LEU A 11 0.67 3.10 -3.35
N SER A 12 0.55 2.77 -4.62
CA SER A 12 0.30 3.73 -5.69
C SER A 12 -1.20 3.97 -5.88
N PRO A 13 -1.61 5.02 -6.59
CA PRO A 13 -3.01 5.38 -6.64
C PRO A 13 -3.96 4.31 -7.15
N CYS A 14 -5.07 4.18 -6.43
CA CYS A 14 -6.09 3.19 -6.64
C CYS A 14 -6.69 3.36 -8.04
N CYS A 15 -6.45 2.40 -8.92
CA CYS A 15 -7.04 2.40 -10.26
C CYS A 15 -8.53 2.01 -10.24
N SER A 16 -9.43 2.99 -10.14
CA SER A 16 -10.42 3.16 -11.22
C SER A 16 -9.62 3.38 -12.51
N ALA A 17 -10.01 2.80 -13.65
CA ALA A 17 -9.20 2.85 -14.88
C ALA A 17 -8.70 4.31 -15.12
N PRO A 18 -7.39 4.58 -14.96
CA PRO A 18 -6.89 5.95 -14.72
C PRO A 18 -7.19 6.91 -15.86
N GLY A 19 -7.49 6.39 -17.05
CA GLY A 19 -7.86 7.19 -18.20
C GLY A 19 -9.27 7.78 -18.17
N VAL A 20 -10.27 7.06 -17.67
CA VAL A 20 -11.67 7.56 -17.71
C VAL A 20 -11.82 8.78 -16.79
N GLU A 21 -11.37 8.63 -15.54
CA GLU A 21 -11.44 9.68 -14.53
C GLU A 21 -10.55 10.87 -14.89
N PHE A 22 -9.35 10.63 -15.43
CA PHE A 22 -8.48 11.71 -15.92
C PHE A 22 -9.12 12.51 -17.05
N VAL A 23 -9.72 11.83 -18.04
CA VAL A 23 -10.34 12.46 -19.22
C VAL A 23 -11.55 13.29 -18.84
N ASP A 24 -12.31 12.84 -17.84
CA ASP A 24 -13.51 13.55 -17.35
C ASP A 24 -13.13 14.74 -16.46
N ASN A 25 -12.20 14.56 -15.52
CA ASN A 25 -11.78 15.61 -14.59
C ASN A 25 -11.03 16.75 -15.27
N HIS A 26 -10.29 16.47 -16.35
CA HIS A 26 -9.48 17.49 -17.04
C HIS A 26 -10.10 17.98 -18.36
N ARG A 27 -11.40 17.73 -18.59
CA ARG A 27 -12.08 18.04 -19.86
C ARG A 27 -11.86 19.46 -20.35
N ALA A 28 -12.04 20.47 -19.47
CA ALA A 28 -11.87 21.87 -19.84
C ALA A 28 -10.45 22.17 -20.32
N THR A 29 -9.46 21.68 -19.59
CA THR A 29 -8.04 21.93 -19.88
C THR A 29 -7.56 21.16 -21.10
N LEU A 30 -8.05 19.93 -21.30
CA LEU A 30 -7.79 19.14 -22.50
C LEU A 30 -8.41 19.81 -23.74
N ILE A 31 -9.61 20.37 -23.65
CA ILE A 31 -10.22 21.16 -24.73
C ILE A 31 -9.37 22.38 -25.10
N GLN A 32 -8.74 23.02 -24.10
CA GLN A 32 -7.95 24.23 -24.34
C GLN A 32 -6.54 23.95 -24.85
N ARG A 33 -5.88 22.89 -24.36
CA ARG A 33 -4.43 22.68 -24.53
C ARG A 33 -4.06 21.58 -25.52
N VAL A 34 -4.99 20.67 -25.88
CA VAL A 34 -4.71 19.61 -26.85
C VAL A 34 -4.81 20.18 -28.27
N ASN A 35 -3.67 20.24 -28.96
CA ASN A 35 -3.54 20.70 -30.34
C ASN A 35 -2.26 20.07 -30.95
N PRO A 36 -2.29 19.45 -32.15
CA PRO A 36 -3.42 19.26 -33.08
C PRO A 36 -4.38 18.12 -32.70
N VAL A 37 -5.68 18.29 -32.95
CA VAL A 37 -6.72 17.29 -32.59
C VAL A 37 -6.89 16.20 -33.66
N ASP A 38 -6.66 16.53 -34.94
CA ASP A 38 -6.88 15.60 -36.05
C ASP A 38 -6.11 14.27 -35.91
N PRO A 39 -4.82 14.23 -35.50
CA PRO A 39 -4.11 12.96 -35.32
C PRO A 39 -4.71 12.04 -34.25
N ILE A 40 -5.41 12.61 -33.25
CA ILE A 40 -6.11 11.82 -32.24
C ILE A 40 -7.36 11.18 -32.86
N ALA A 41 -8.12 11.96 -33.64
CA ALA A 41 -9.30 11.46 -34.34
C ALA A 41 -8.94 10.40 -35.39
N ASP A 42 -7.82 10.57 -36.10
CA ASP A 42 -7.27 9.60 -37.05
C ASP A 42 -6.99 8.25 -36.38
N GLU A 43 -6.28 8.27 -35.24
CA GLU A 43 -5.93 7.05 -34.51
C GLU A 43 -7.20 6.35 -33.99
N LEU A 44 -8.14 7.11 -33.43
CA LEU A 44 -9.42 6.57 -32.97
C LEU A 44 -10.27 5.98 -34.11
N LEU A 45 -10.28 6.61 -35.29
CA LEU A 45 -10.98 6.08 -36.47
C LEU A 45 -10.31 4.80 -36.99
N SER A 46 -8.98 4.79 -37.05
CA SER A 46 -8.19 3.64 -37.54
C SER A 46 -8.42 2.38 -36.68
N GLU A 47 -8.61 2.56 -35.38
CA GLU A 47 -8.91 1.47 -34.44
C GLU A 47 -10.41 1.17 -34.30
N LYS A 48 -11.27 1.78 -35.13
CA LYS A 48 -12.73 1.61 -35.12
C LYS A 48 -13.38 1.99 -33.79
N MET A 49 -12.78 2.93 -33.07
CA MET A 49 -13.32 3.46 -31.81
C MET A 49 -14.34 4.58 -32.04
N ILE A 50 -14.30 5.22 -33.20
CA ILE A 50 -15.27 6.23 -33.64
C ILE A 50 -15.75 5.92 -35.06
N HIS A 51 -16.97 6.32 -35.40
CA HIS A 51 -17.53 6.15 -36.74
C HIS A 51 -17.12 7.29 -37.67
N GLN A 52 -17.14 7.03 -38.98
CA GLN A 52 -16.79 8.00 -40.03
C GLN A 52 -17.61 9.30 -39.92
N GLU A 53 -18.89 9.20 -39.55
CA GLU A 53 -19.74 10.38 -39.35
C GLU A 53 -19.24 11.26 -38.20
N SER A 54 -18.86 10.66 -37.07
CA SER A 54 -18.28 11.36 -35.93
C SER A 54 -16.94 12.00 -36.28
N TYR A 55 -16.08 11.28 -37.01
CA TYR A 55 -14.81 11.79 -37.51
C TYR A 55 -15.02 13.01 -38.43
N ASN A 56 -15.95 12.94 -39.38
CA ASN A 56 -16.24 14.04 -40.30
C ASN A 56 -16.71 15.30 -39.55
N ARG A 57 -17.50 15.14 -38.48
CA ARG A 57 -17.93 16.27 -37.62
C ARG A 57 -16.76 16.92 -36.89
N VAL A 58 -15.83 16.11 -36.35
CA VAL A 58 -14.59 16.61 -35.74
C VAL A 58 -13.74 17.34 -36.77
N HIS A 59 -13.58 16.78 -37.98
CA HIS A 59 -12.73 17.37 -39.02
C HIS A 59 -13.33 18.66 -39.63
N ALA A 60 -14.65 18.76 -39.71
CA ALA A 60 -15.37 19.93 -40.23
C ALA A 60 -15.36 21.12 -39.26
N ALA A 61 -15.05 20.92 -37.98
CA ALA A 61 -15.00 22.00 -37.01
C ALA A 61 -13.78 22.92 -37.25
N THR A 62 -14.02 24.23 -37.13
CA THR A 62 -13.11 25.29 -37.62
C THR A 62 -11.89 25.50 -36.72
N THR A 63 -12.04 25.35 -35.40
CA THR A 63 -10.97 25.58 -34.42
C THR A 63 -10.57 24.30 -33.71
N PRO A 64 -9.30 24.13 -33.26
CA PRO A 64 -8.90 22.95 -32.48
C PRO A 64 -9.78 22.70 -31.26
N GLN A 65 -10.25 23.75 -30.58
CA GLN A 65 -11.14 23.64 -29.43
C GLN A 65 -12.51 23.10 -29.82
N ASP A 66 -13.07 23.53 -30.96
CA ASP A 66 -14.34 23.01 -31.48
C ASP A 66 -14.20 21.55 -31.92
N LYS A 67 -13.07 21.20 -32.57
CA LYS A 67 -12.75 19.81 -32.91
C LYS A 67 -12.74 18.93 -31.65
N MET A 68 -12.10 19.43 -30.58
CA MET A 68 -12.01 18.72 -29.31
C MET A 68 -13.37 18.59 -28.60
N ARG A 69 -14.24 19.62 -28.70
CA ARG A 69 -15.62 19.54 -28.19
C ARG A 69 -16.46 18.50 -28.94
N GLU A 70 -16.35 18.44 -30.26
CA GLU A 70 -17.01 17.39 -31.05
C GLU A 70 -16.46 16.00 -30.69
N LEU A 71 -15.15 15.86 -30.46
CA LEU A 71 -14.54 14.60 -30.05
C LEU A 71 -15.08 14.14 -28.68
N TYR A 72 -15.24 15.05 -27.72
CA TYR A 72 -15.80 14.73 -26.41
C TYR A 72 -17.24 14.20 -26.48
N LYS A 73 -18.08 14.63 -27.43
CA LYS A 73 -19.41 14.04 -27.62
C LYS A 73 -19.33 12.54 -27.95
N VAL A 74 -18.29 12.13 -28.67
CA VAL A 74 -18.02 10.72 -28.97
C VAL A 74 -17.45 10.00 -27.76
N LEU A 75 -16.55 10.63 -26.99
CA LEU A 75 -16.02 10.06 -25.75
C LEU A 75 -17.13 9.80 -24.72
N ASP A 76 -18.09 10.72 -24.60
CA ASP A 76 -19.20 10.65 -23.66
C ASP A 76 -20.19 9.53 -24.04
N SER A 77 -20.37 9.25 -25.34
CA SER A 77 -21.25 8.20 -25.84
C SER A 77 -20.57 6.84 -26.04
N GLY A 78 -19.25 6.80 -26.21
CA GLY A 78 -18.44 5.60 -26.49
C GLY A 78 -18.04 4.77 -25.26
N GLY A 79 -18.38 5.22 -24.05
CA GLY A 79 -18.11 4.50 -22.81
C GLY A 79 -16.62 4.42 -22.44
N THR A 80 -16.30 3.52 -21.49
CA THR A 80 -14.97 3.46 -20.86
C THR A 80 -13.84 3.04 -21.81
N THR A 81 -14.13 2.19 -22.80
CA THR A 81 -13.14 1.72 -23.78
C THR A 81 -12.58 2.87 -24.63
N VAL A 82 -13.46 3.73 -25.15
CA VAL A 82 -13.06 4.86 -26.00
C VAL A 82 -12.31 5.91 -25.17
N LYS A 83 -12.78 6.20 -23.95
CA LYS A 83 -12.09 7.13 -23.03
C LYS A 83 -10.69 6.64 -22.64
N ASN A 84 -10.53 5.34 -22.37
CA ASN A 84 -9.21 4.77 -22.07
C ASN A 84 -8.26 4.82 -23.26
N LYS A 85 -8.76 4.55 -24.48
CA LYS A 85 -7.93 4.66 -25.68
C LYS A 85 -7.51 6.11 -25.92
N PHE A 86 -8.44 7.05 -25.80
CA PHE A 86 -8.14 8.48 -25.88
C PHE A 86 -7.07 8.90 -24.86
N TYR A 87 -7.17 8.44 -23.62
CA TYR A 87 -6.12 8.66 -22.62
C TYR A 87 -4.75 8.07 -23.01
N SER A 88 -4.71 6.86 -23.58
CA SER A 88 -3.44 6.27 -24.04
C SER A 88 -2.78 7.10 -25.16
N ILE A 89 -3.59 7.73 -26.03
CA ILE A 89 -3.10 8.63 -27.08
C ILE A 89 -2.52 9.90 -26.43
N LEU A 90 -3.19 10.44 -25.41
CA LEU A 90 -2.68 11.59 -24.64
C LEU A 90 -1.35 11.28 -23.96
N GLN A 91 -1.21 10.11 -23.34
CA GLN A 91 0.05 9.70 -22.70
C GLN A 91 1.21 9.57 -23.70
N LYS A 92 0.92 9.15 -24.94
CA LYS A 92 1.92 8.97 -25.99
C LYS A 92 2.34 10.30 -26.63
N ASN A 93 1.37 11.14 -26.98
CA ASN A 93 1.58 12.31 -27.83
C ASN A 93 1.62 13.63 -27.05
N TYR A 94 1.05 13.67 -25.85
CA TYR A 94 0.93 14.85 -25.00
C TYR A 94 1.47 14.60 -23.59
N ARG A 95 2.52 13.79 -23.48
CA ARG A 95 3.11 13.38 -22.19
C ARG A 95 3.36 14.56 -21.23
N PRO A 96 3.98 15.69 -21.64
CA PRO A 96 4.21 16.80 -20.72
C PRO A 96 2.91 17.42 -20.19
N LEU A 97 1.85 17.46 -21.03
CA LEU A 97 0.54 17.95 -20.63
C LEU A 97 -0.14 16.98 -19.66
N VAL A 98 -0.03 15.67 -19.88
CA VAL A 98 -0.59 14.66 -18.97
C VAL A 98 0.13 14.69 -17.63
N GLU A 99 1.45 14.83 -17.62
CA GLU A 99 2.25 14.95 -16.39
C GLU A 99 1.94 16.25 -15.63
N ASP A 100 1.80 17.38 -16.32
CA ASP A 100 1.40 18.67 -15.75
C ASP A 100 0.00 18.61 -15.12
N LEU A 101 -0.97 18.03 -15.81
CA LEU A 101 -2.35 17.87 -15.32
C LEU A 101 -2.46 16.82 -14.21
N ALA A 102 -1.68 15.74 -14.28
CA ALA A 102 -1.62 14.74 -13.21
C ALA A 102 -0.88 15.25 -11.96
N SER A 103 -0.06 16.29 -12.09
CA SER A 103 0.70 16.91 -11.00
C SER A 103 0.04 18.19 -10.46
N SER A 104 -1.01 18.70 -11.12
CA SER A 104 -1.69 19.94 -10.73
C SER A 104 -2.94 19.64 -9.88
N PRO A 105 -3.06 20.22 -8.67
CA PRO A 105 -4.26 20.12 -7.85
C PRO A 105 -5.32 21.12 -8.34
N GLU A 106 -5.97 20.85 -9.48
CA GLU A 106 -7.03 21.71 -10.01
C GLU A 106 -8.34 20.96 -10.30
N CYS A 107 -9.14 20.84 -9.25
CA CYS A 107 -10.61 20.84 -9.31
C CYS A 107 -11.17 21.65 -8.13
N GLN A 108 -10.84 22.94 -8.03
CA GLN A 108 -11.51 23.88 -7.11
C GLN A 108 -11.56 25.31 -7.67
N GLN A 109 -12.67 25.66 -8.33
CA GLN A 109 -13.30 26.99 -8.25
C GLN A 109 -14.82 26.71 -8.29
N ALA A 110 -15.62 27.02 -7.26
CA ALA A 110 -15.85 28.34 -6.67
C ALA A 110 -16.09 28.30 -5.12
N PRO A 111 -16.32 29.44 -4.47
CA PRO A 111 -15.41 30.10 -3.55
C PRO A 111 -15.62 29.69 -2.08
N GLY A 112 -14.52 29.32 -1.41
CA GLY A 112 -14.50 29.17 0.05
C GLY A 112 -13.45 28.15 0.51
N SER A 113 -12.43 28.65 1.21
CA SER A 113 -11.36 27.94 1.93
C SER A 113 -10.13 27.52 1.12
N GLN A 114 -9.11 28.38 1.16
CA GLN A 114 -7.72 27.97 1.00
C GLN A 114 -7.22 27.37 2.34
N THR A 115 -6.30 26.40 2.29
CA THR A 115 -5.47 25.80 3.38
C THR A 115 -6.00 24.58 4.17
N HIS A 116 -6.29 23.43 3.53
CA HIS A 116 -6.67 22.20 4.28
C HIS A 116 -5.86 20.92 4.04
N ASP A 117 -5.06 20.77 2.97
CA ASP A 117 -4.63 19.42 2.56
C ASP A 117 -3.41 18.87 3.34
N THR A 118 -2.35 19.66 3.53
CA THR A 118 -1.18 19.23 4.33
C THR A 118 -1.53 19.09 5.82
N GLY A 119 -2.38 19.99 6.34
CA GLY A 119 -2.81 19.96 7.72
C GLY A 119 -3.68 18.75 8.04
N TYR A 120 -4.59 18.38 7.12
CA TYR A 120 -5.46 17.22 7.31
C TYR A 120 -4.67 15.90 7.33
N LEU A 121 -3.78 15.71 6.35
CA LEU A 121 -2.95 14.49 6.29
C LEU A 121 -2.06 14.35 7.53
N GLN A 122 -1.42 15.44 7.97
CA GLN A 122 -0.61 15.42 9.18
C GLN A 122 -1.46 15.09 10.42
N THR A 123 -2.63 15.71 10.56
CA THR A 123 -3.58 15.42 11.63
C THR A 123 -4.01 13.95 11.62
N LEU A 124 -4.23 13.36 10.44
CA LEU A 124 -4.58 11.95 10.29
C LEU A 124 -3.43 11.02 10.72
N LYS A 125 -2.19 11.33 10.30
CA LYS A 125 -0.99 10.59 10.74
C LYS A 125 -0.83 10.66 12.25
N ASP A 126 -0.97 11.84 12.84
CA ASP A 126 -0.82 12.05 14.28
C ASP A 126 -1.91 11.29 15.05
N LYS A 127 -3.16 11.33 14.58
CA LYS A 127 -4.26 10.56 15.17
C LYS A 127 -4.00 9.05 15.13
N HIS A 128 -3.48 8.54 14.01
CA HIS A 128 -3.13 7.13 13.87
C HIS A 128 -1.95 6.73 14.77
N LYS A 129 -0.92 7.58 14.85
CA LYS A 129 0.20 7.41 15.80
C LYS A 129 -0.28 7.41 17.24
N GLU A 130 -1.15 8.33 17.64
CA GLU A 130 -1.73 8.37 18.99
C GLU A 130 -2.54 7.11 19.32
N ALA A 131 -3.31 6.59 18.36
CA ALA A 131 -4.06 5.35 18.54
C ALA A 131 -3.13 4.15 18.79
N LEU A 132 -2.07 4.02 17.99
CA LEU A 132 -1.09 2.95 18.13
C LEU A 132 -0.21 3.11 19.39
N LYS A 133 0.18 4.35 19.73
CA LYS A 133 0.84 4.66 20.99
C LYS A 133 -0.01 4.17 22.16
N ARG A 134 -1.28 4.59 22.24
CA ARG A 134 -2.18 4.16 23.32
C ARG A 134 -2.36 2.65 23.38
N LYS A 135 -2.35 1.97 22.23
CA LYS A 135 -2.50 0.50 22.14
C LYS A 135 -1.28 -0.26 22.67
N PHE A 136 -0.07 0.29 22.55
CA PHE A 136 1.18 -0.44 22.81
C PHE A 136 2.09 0.18 23.89
N GLU A 137 1.77 1.37 24.40
CA GLU A 137 2.56 2.07 25.42
C GLU A 137 2.51 1.35 26.78
N VAL A 138 1.36 0.78 27.15
CA VAL A 138 1.18 0.08 28.42
C VAL A 138 1.06 -1.42 28.18
N VAL A 139 1.82 -2.20 28.96
CA VAL A 139 1.82 -3.66 28.92
C VAL A 139 1.40 -4.23 30.27
N SER A 140 0.70 -5.35 30.25
CA SER A 140 0.29 -6.06 31.46
C SER A 140 1.33 -7.12 31.82
N GLU A 141 2.08 -6.88 32.90
CA GLU A 141 2.96 -7.91 33.47
C GLU A 141 2.13 -8.87 34.35
N GLY A 142 1.93 -10.11 33.90
CA GLY A 142 1.42 -11.19 34.74
C GLY A 142 0.25 -10.81 35.66
N ILE A 143 0.42 -10.99 36.97
CA ILE A 143 -0.55 -10.56 38.00
C ILE A 143 -0.25 -9.10 38.39
N ALA A 144 -0.51 -8.17 37.47
CA ALA A 144 -0.41 -6.75 37.77
C ALA A 144 -1.42 -6.37 38.87
N LYS A 145 -0.99 -5.56 39.85
CA LYS A 145 -1.91 -5.05 40.87
C LYS A 145 -2.91 -4.09 40.23
N PRO A 146 -4.16 -4.02 40.72
CA PRO A 146 -5.13 -3.05 40.22
C PRO A 146 -4.56 -1.62 40.28
N GLY A 147 -4.47 -0.97 39.11
CA GLY A 147 -3.96 0.41 38.97
C GLY A 147 -2.48 0.55 38.63
N GLU A 148 -1.71 -0.53 38.57
CA GLU A 148 -0.30 -0.51 38.16
C GLU A 148 -0.21 -0.56 36.62
N GLN A 149 0.39 0.46 36.01
CA GLN A 149 0.67 0.52 34.58
C GLN A 149 2.17 0.39 34.37
N THR A 150 2.59 -0.63 33.63
CA THR A 150 4.00 -0.80 33.24
C THR A 150 4.17 -0.31 31.81
N LEU A 151 5.06 0.65 31.60
CA LEU A 151 5.36 1.15 30.26
C LEU A 151 6.24 0.14 29.53
N LEU A 152 5.92 -0.10 28.26
CA LEU A 152 6.72 -0.99 27.41
C LEU A 152 8.19 -0.56 27.37
N ASP A 153 8.45 0.74 27.28
CA ASP A 153 9.79 1.31 27.23
C ASP A 153 10.64 1.03 28.48
N ASP A 154 10.01 0.92 29.65
CA ASP A 154 10.72 0.73 30.91
C ASP A 154 11.23 -0.70 31.08
N ILE A 155 10.55 -1.66 30.45
CA ILE A 155 10.85 -3.09 30.57
C ILE A 155 11.41 -3.70 29.28
N PHE A 156 11.46 -2.93 28.19
CA PHE A 156 11.94 -3.43 26.91
C PHE A 156 13.44 -3.73 26.95
N THR A 157 13.78 -5.01 26.90
CA THR A 157 15.14 -5.48 26.72
C THR A 157 15.39 -5.74 25.23
N HIS A 158 16.44 -5.13 24.69
CA HIS A 158 16.82 -5.30 23.28
C HIS A 158 17.09 -6.78 22.98
N MET A 159 16.35 -7.32 22.01
CA MET A 159 16.58 -8.68 21.53
C MET A 159 17.75 -8.73 20.55
N TRP A 160 18.56 -9.78 20.66
CA TRP A 160 19.58 -10.08 19.66
C TRP A 160 18.91 -10.69 18.42
N ILE A 161 18.78 -9.91 17.35
CA ILE A 161 18.26 -10.38 16.07
C ILE A 161 19.47 -10.71 15.19
N SER A 162 19.43 -11.84 14.50
CA SER A 162 20.45 -12.23 13.52
C SER A 162 19.79 -12.59 12.20
N GLU A 163 20.55 -12.47 11.11
CA GLU A 163 20.09 -12.90 9.79
C GLU A 163 19.90 -14.43 9.78
N GLY A 164 18.73 -14.89 9.35
CA GLY A 164 18.46 -16.30 9.15
C GLY A 164 18.82 -16.75 7.75
N SER A 165 19.43 -17.94 7.60
CA SER A 165 19.58 -18.58 6.30
C SER A 165 18.22 -19.02 5.76
N CYS A 166 17.93 -18.75 4.48
CA CYS A 166 16.77 -19.29 3.76
C CYS A 166 16.96 -20.79 3.52
N VAL A 167 16.88 -21.61 4.57
CA VAL A 167 16.88 -23.07 4.47
C VAL A 167 15.47 -23.53 4.76
N GLU A 168 14.93 -24.32 3.85
CA GLU A 168 13.62 -24.94 3.92
C GLU A 168 13.35 -25.57 5.28
N VAL A 169 12.08 -25.51 5.69
CA VAL A 169 11.59 -25.90 7.00
C VAL A 169 11.86 -27.40 7.22
N ASN A 170 12.92 -27.73 7.95
CA ASN A 170 13.15 -29.10 8.42
C ASN A 170 12.09 -29.43 9.49
N HIS A 171 11.29 -30.47 9.26
CA HIS A 171 10.13 -30.88 10.05
C HIS A 171 10.45 -31.68 11.32
N GLU A 172 11.69 -31.64 11.82
CA GLU A 172 12.08 -32.40 13.02
C GLU A 172 12.31 -31.47 14.21
N HIS A 173 11.82 -31.92 15.37
CA HIS A 173 11.87 -31.27 16.68
C HIS A 173 13.09 -30.35 16.89
N GLU A 174 12.82 -29.15 17.40
CA GLU A 174 13.75 -28.03 17.64
C GLU A 174 14.84 -28.31 18.72
N VAL A 175 15.38 -29.53 18.80
CA VAL A 175 16.36 -29.93 19.84
C VAL A 175 17.76 -30.18 19.27
N ARG A 176 17.99 -30.16 17.95
CA ARG A 176 19.32 -30.50 17.37
C ARG A 176 20.01 -29.43 16.52
N GLN A 177 19.58 -28.17 16.57
CA GLN A 177 20.21 -27.10 15.78
C GLN A 177 21.30 -26.31 16.49
N VAL A 178 21.56 -26.54 17.79
CA VAL A 178 22.67 -25.87 18.48
C VAL A 178 24.03 -26.47 18.10
N GLU A 179 24.09 -27.77 17.77
CA GLU A 179 25.37 -28.44 17.52
C GLU A 179 25.85 -28.39 16.05
N THR A 180 24.94 -28.28 15.09
CA THR A 180 25.32 -28.42 13.66
C THR A 180 25.82 -27.11 13.01
N VAL A 181 25.51 -25.95 13.61
CA VAL A 181 26.02 -24.63 13.14
C VAL A 181 27.49 -24.42 13.53
N SER A 182 28.05 -25.27 14.39
CA SER A 182 29.46 -25.17 14.83
C SER A 182 30.50 -25.48 13.75
N LYS A 183 30.11 -25.98 12.56
CA LYS A 183 31.05 -26.48 11.53
C LYS A 183 30.99 -25.81 10.16
N THR A 184 30.10 -24.84 9.93
CA THR A 184 30.17 -24.03 8.71
C THR A 184 30.83 -22.72 9.07
N LYS A 185 32.02 -22.47 8.51
CA LYS A 185 32.87 -21.27 8.57
C LYS A 185 32.28 -20.10 9.37
N LYS A 186 32.99 -19.63 10.41
CA LYS A 186 32.76 -18.36 11.14
C LYS A 186 32.46 -17.18 10.20
N SER A 187 31.26 -17.10 9.64
CA SER A 187 30.65 -15.83 9.29
C SER A 187 30.21 -15.26 10.61
N GLU A 188 30.81 -14.15 11.04
CA GLU A 188 30.42 -13.44 12.25
C GLU A 188 28.89 -13.33 12.31
N ILE A 189 28.27 -13.94 13.33
CA ILE A 189 26.83 -13.81 13.55
C ILE A 189 26.57 -12.34 13.83
N ARG A 190 26.07 -11.62 12.82
CA ARG A 190 25.83 -10.20 12.90
C ARG A 190 24.54 -9.93 13.67
N SER A 191 24.64 -9.10 14.71
CA SER A 191 23.48 -8.54 15.39
C SER A 191 22.82 -7.47 14.52
N ILE A 192 21.49 -7.50 14.46
CA ILE A 192 20.65 -6.53 13.76
C ILE A 192 19.79 -5.83 14.82
N ASN A 193 19.79 -4.50 14.82
CA ASN A 193 18.86 -3.75 15.67
C ASN A 193 17.44 -3.84 15.10
N CYS A 194 16.42 -3.88 15.96
CA CYS A 194 15.00 -3.90 15.55
C CYS A 194 14.64 -2.71 14.63
N SER A 195 15.26 -1.54 14.83
CA SER A 195 15.04 -0.37 13.97
C SER A 195 15.70 -0.48 12.59
N ASP A 196 16.69 -1.38 12.43
CA ASP A 196 17.52 -1.52 11.23
C ASP A 196 17.11 -2.68 10.33
N ILE A 197 16.07 -3.44 10.68
CA ILE A 197 15.64 -4.65 9.97
C ILE A 197 15.28 -4.45 8.48
N PHE A 198 14.94 -3.22 8.06
CA PHE A 198 14.66 -2.89 6.65
C PHE A 198 15.85 -2.27 5.92
N LYS A 199 16.94 -1.97 6.64
CA LYS A 199 18.14 -1.40 6.03
C LYS A 199 18.88 -2.48 5.27
N PRO A 200 19.44 -2.17 4.08
CA PRO A 200 20.28 -3.11 3.35
C PRO A 200 21.43 -3.61 4.23
N LEU A 201 21.66 -4.92 4.22
CA LEU A 201 22.84 -5.52 4.86
C LEU A 201 24.10 -5.18 4.04
N PRO A 202 25.32 -5.21 4.62
CA PRO A 202 26.53 -4.92 3.86
C PRO A 202 26.66 -5.82 2.62
N GLY A 203 26.97 -5.22 1.49
CA GLY A 203 27.04 -5.93 0.20
C GLY A 203 25.69 -6.10 -0.50
N GLN A 204 24.57 -5.75 0.15
CA GLN A 204 23.27 -5.66 -0.51
C GLN A 204 23.00 -4.22 -0.96
N THR A 205 22.68 -4.04 -2.24
CA THR A 205 22.26 -2.74 -2.80
C THR A 205 20.75 -2.61 -2.91
N ARG A 206 20.02 -3.72 -2.80
CA ARG A 206 18.56 -3.74 -2.90
C ARG A 206 17.94 -3.48 -1.52
N PRO A 207 16.89 -2.64 -1.44
CA PRO A 207 16.17 -2.43 -0.19
C PRO A 207 15.45 -3.70 0.25
N ILE A 208 15.45 -3.97 1.55
CA ILE A 208 14.70 -5.07 2.16
C ILE A 208 13.24 -4.61 2.28
N ARG A 209 12.33 -5.35 1.64
CA ARG A 209 10.90 -4.99 1.55
C ARG A 209 10.00 -5.92 2.37
N THR A 210 10.55 -7.03 2.85
CA THR A 210 9.83 -8.07 3.58
C THR A 210 10.78 -8.74 4.56
N VAL A 211 10.35 -8.88 5.82
CA VAL A 211 11.12 -9.55 6.87
C VAL A 211 10.24 -10.61 7.56
N MET A 212 10.84 -11.74 7.88
CA MET A 212 10.19 -12.82 8.63
C MET A 212 11.02 -13.09 9.89
N MET A 213 10.42 -12.91 11.06
CA MET A 213 11.08 -13.17 12.34
C MET A 213 10.75 -14.59 12.80
N LYS A 214 11.76 -15.46 12.78
CA LYS A 214 11.65 -16.82 13.32
C LYS A 214 12.28 -16.88 14.70
N GLY A 215 11.64 -17.62 15.62
CA GLY A 215 12.20 -17.87 16.93
C GLY A 215 11.27 -18.75 17.77
N VAL A 216 11.82 -19.37 18.82
CA VAL A 216 11.05 -20.23 19.72
C VAL A 216 9.88 -19.48 20.39
N ALA A 217 8.89 -20.20 20.89
CA ALA A 217 7.78 -19.61 21.63
C ALA A 217 8.32 -18.84 22.86
N GLY A 218 7.68 -17.73 23.21
CA GLY A 218 8.08 -16.92 24.38
C GLY A 218 9.36 -16.08 24.22
N ILE A 219 10.09 -16.19 23.10
CA ILE A 219 11.35 -15.45 22.90
C ILE A 219 11.18 -13.92 22.77
N GLY A 220 9.94 -13.41 22.68
CA GLY A 220 9.67 -11.96 22.62
C GLY A 220 9.39 -11.39 21.22
N LYS A 221 9.01 -12.22 20.24
CA LYS A 221 8.72 -11.76 18.86
C LYS A 221 7.60 -10.71 18.80
N THR A 222 6.43 -11.01 19.39
CA THR A 222 5.31 -10.06 19.50
C THR A 222 5.70 -8.81 20.27
N PHE A 223 6.49 -8.96 21.34
CA PHE A 223 6.97 -7.84 22.14
C PHE A 223 7.88 -6.90 21.32
N SER A 224 8.73 -7.45 20.46
CA SER A 224 9.54 -6.69 19.50
C SER A 224 8.70 -5.95 18.45
N VAL A 225 7.62 -6.58 17.96
CA VAL A 225 6.65 -5.92 17.06
C VAL A 225 5.99 -4.73 17.75
N GLN A 226 5.51 -4.90 18.98
CA GLN A 226 4.87 -3.83 19.75
C GLN A 226 5.84 -2.66 19.97
N LYS A 227 7.09 -2.97 20.31
CA LYS A 227 8.13 -1.95 20.48
C LYS A 227 8.43 -1.21 19.18
N PHE A 228 8.53 -1.92 18.06
CA PHE A 228 8.74 -1.31 16.74
C PHE A 228 7.61 -0.31 16.41
N ILE A 229 6.37 -0.69 16.65
CA ILE A 229 5.21 0.18 16.41
C ILE A 229 5.22 1.38 17.37
N LEU A 230 5.52 1.15 18.65
CA LEU A 230 5.59 2.23 19.65
C LEU A 230 6.69 3.25 19.32
N ASP A 231 7.86 2.80 18.90
CA ASP A 231 8.95 3.67 18.48
C ASP A 231 8.57 4.49 17.24
N TRP A 232 7.84 3.91 16.30
CA TRP A 232 7.29 4.66 15.17
C TRP A 232 6.23 5.69 15.60
N ALA A 233 5.31 5.28 16.46
CA ALA A 233 4.22 6.12 16.95
C ALA A 233 4.72 7.31 17.77
N THR A 234 5.81 7.14 18.52
CA THR A 234 6.45 8.18 19.34
C THR A 234 7.49 9.02 18.59
N GLY A 235 7.70 8.75 17.30
CA GLY A 235 8.64 9.53 16.47
C GLY A 235 10.11 9.14 16.61
N LYS A 236 10.43 8.06 17.33
CA LYS A 236 11.81 7.64 17.63
C LYS A 236 12.51 7.00 16.43
N ASN A 237 11.87 6.04 15.77
CA ASN A 237 12.46 5.26 14.67
C ASN A 237 11.47 5.05 13.51
N ASN A 238 11.97 4.60 12.36
CA ASN A 238 11.17 4.14 11.20
C ASN A 238 10.18 5.19 10.65
N GLN A 239 10.48 6.49 10.82
CA GLN A 239 9.67 7.62 10.33
C GLN A 239 9.64 7.75 8.81
N ASP A 240 10.33 6.85 8.11
CA ASP A 240 10.26 6.73 6.67
C ASP A 240 8.95 6.09 6.19
N PHE A 241 8.10 5.60 7.09
CA PHE A 241 6.72 5.15 6.82
C PHE A 241 5.70 6.20 7.26
N ASP A 242 4.74 6.48 6.37
CA ASP A 242 3.60 7.36 6.63
C ASP A 242 2.56 6.69 7.55
N PHE A 243 2.35 5.39 7.39
CA PHE A 243 1.36 4.60 8.13
C PHE A 243 1.89 3.20 8.45
N ILE A 244 1.53 2.67 9.63
CA ILE A 244 1.81 1.28 10.03
C ILE A 244 0.50 0.58 10.39
N PHE A 245 0.14 -0.47 9.65
CA PHE A 245 -1.04 -1.28 9.91
C PHE A 245 -0.67 -2.59 10.60
N PHE A 246 -1.10 -2.74 11.84
CA PHE A 246 -0.91 -3.95 12.63
C PHE A 246 -2.11 -4.91 12.49
N LEU A 247 -1.86 -6.10 11.97
CA LEU A 247 -2.85 -7.11 11.63
C LEU A 247 -2.54 -8.43 12.36
N PRO A 248 -3.02 -8.61 13.60
CA PRO A 248 -2.81 -9.84 14.35
C PRO A 248 -3.70 -10.97 13.83
N PHE A 249 -3.12 -12.15 13.58
CA PHE A 249 -3.84 -13.32 13.05
C PHE A 249 -4.99 -13.77 13.95
N ARG A 250 -4.86 -13.61 15.27
CA ARG A 250 -5.94 -13.88 16.23
C ARG A 250 -7.23 -13.14 15.89
N GLU A 251 -7.12 -11.85 15.58
CA GLU A 251 -8.26 -11.01 15.22
C GLU A 251 -8.66 -11.23 13.76
N LEU A 252 -7.69 -11.41 12.84
CA LEU A 252 -7.99 -11.75 11.44
C LEU A 252 -8.91 -12.98 11.36
N ASN A 253 -8.59 -14.05 12.11
CA ASN A 253 -9.36 -15.30 12.17
C ASN A 253 -10.86 -15.12 12.52
N LEU A 254 -11.25 -13.98 13.11
CA LEU A 254 -12.64 -13.66 13.45
C LEU A 254 -13.44 -13.17 12.23
N ILE A 255 -12.76 -12.67 11.19
CA ILE A 255 -13.39 -12.16 9.96
C ILE A 255 -13.92 -13.34 9.14
N LYS A 256 -15.22 -13.32 8.86
CA LYS A 256 -15.93 -14.38 8.11
C LYS A 256 -16.40 -13.95 6.72
N SER A 257 -16.60 -12.65 6.52
CA SER A 257 -17.06 -12.11 5.24
C SER A 257 -15.89 -11.82 4.31
N GLU A 258 -16.17 -11.80 3.01
CA GLU A 258 -15.27 -11.17 2.05
C GLU A 258 -15.21 -9.66 2.30
N MET A 259 -14.05 -9.08 2.02
CA MET A 259 -13.81 -7.65 2.16
C MET A 259 -12.66 -7.22 1.27
N SER A 260 -12.55 -5.92 1.04
CA SER A 260 -11.43 -5.31 0.35
C SER A 260 -10.25 -5.08 1.29
N LEU A 261 -9.06 -4.86 0.74
CA LEU A 261 -7.89 -4.50 1.56
C LEU A 261 -8.15 -3.21 2.37
N ARG A 262 -8.90 -2.28 1.77
CA ARG A 262 -9.30 -1.04 2.42
C ARG A 262 -10.22 -1.28 3.62
N GLU A 263 -11.27 -2.08 3.44
CA GLU A 263 -12.16 -2.46 4.54
C GLU A 263 -11.41 -3.20 5.64
N LEU A 264 -10.49 -4.11 5.26
CA LEU A 264 -9.63 -4.80 6.21
C LEU A 264 -8.84 -3.82 7.08
N VAL A 265 -8.19 -2.82 6.49
CA VAL A 265 -7.44 -1.79 7.24
C VAL A 265 -8.35 -1.01 8.19
N LEU A 266 -9.53 -0.60 7.72
CA LEU A 266 -10.50 0.14 8.54
C LEU A 266 -11.03 -0.70 9.73
N CYS A 267 -11.10 -2.03 9.61
CA CYS A 267 -11.44 -2.90 10.74
C CYS A 267 -10.42 -2.83 11.89
N PHE A 268 -9.14 -2.62 11.58
CA PHE A 268 -8.05 -2.58 12.57
C PHE A 268 -7.67 -1.16 13.01
N CYS A 269 -8.13 -0.14 12.28
CA CYS A 269 -7.82 1.26 12.51
C CYS A 269 -9.10 2.11 12.58
N PRO A 270 -9.90 1.98 13.65
CA PRO A 270 -11.18 2.70 13.80
C PRO A 270 -11.02 4.24 13.84
N GLU A 271 -9.81 4.73 14.10
CA GLU A 271 -9.47 6.14 14.05
C GLU A 271 -9.42 6.71 12.63
N ILE A 272 -9.27 5.86 11.61
CA ILE A 272 -9.24 6.23 10.19
C ILE A 272 -10.65 6.15 9.63
N LYS A 273 -11.09 7.19 8.90
CA LYS A 273 -12.43 7.23 8.31
C LYS A 273 -12.46 6.50 6.97
N SER A 274 -13.65 6.06 6.58
CA SER A 274 -13.91 5.51 5.24
C SER A 274 -13.81 6.54 4.12
N SER A 275 -13.59 7.83 4.39
CA SER A 275 -13.23 8.85 3.41
C SER A 275 -11.71 8.95 3.21
N ASP A 276 -10.91 8.43 4.15
CA ASP A 276 -9.46 8.63 4.15
C ASP A 276 -8.80 7.62 3.20
N ASN A 277 -7.89 8.10 2.37
CA ASN A 277 -7.15 7.29 1.40
C ASN A 277 -5.75 6.98 1.92
N VAL A 278 -5.66 6.29 3.06
CA VAL A 278 -4.38 5.94 3.72
C VAL A 278 -3.56 4.87 2.99
N LEU A 279 -4.18 4.21 2.02
CA LEU A 279 -3.60 3.17 1.18
C LEU A 279 -3.20 3.68 -0.21
N ASP A 280 -3.20 4.99 -0.44
CA ASP A 280 -2.99 5.55 -1.77
C ASP A 280 -1.96 6.69 -1.65
N GLY A 281 -0.88 6.63 -2.43
CA GLY A 281 0.14 7.69 -2.46
C GLY A 281 0.99 7.78 -1.18
N HIS A 282 0.93 6.77 -0.32
CA HIS A 282 1.60 6.74 0.98
C HIS A 282 2.56 5.56 1.09
N LYS A 283 3.64 5.78 1.84
CA LYS A 283 4.59 4.73 2.19
C LYS A 283 4.08 3.98 3.42
N VAL A 284 3.49 2.82 3.18
CA VAL A 284 2.74 2.04 4.17
C VAL A 284 3.55 0.83 4.63
N GLN A 285 3.31 0.41 5.87
CA GLN A 285 3.92 -0.76 6.46
C GLN A 285 2.85 -1.66 7.07
N PHE A 286 2.66 -2.87 6.55
CA PHE A 286 1.79 -3.87 7.17
C PHE A 286 2.61 -4.76 8.11
N ILE A 287 2.10 -5.13 9.27
CA ILE A 287 2.72 -6.07 10.20
C ILE A 287 1.73 -7.19 10.50
N LEU A 288 2.13 -8.44 10.24
CA LEU A 288 1.30 -9.63 10.41
C LEU A 288 1.82 -10.43 11.61
N ASP A 289 1.20 -10.27 12.78
CA ASP A 289 1.66 -10.91 14.01
C ASP A 289 0.87 -12.19 14.34
N GLY A 290 1.55 -13.19 14.91
CA GLY A 290 0.96 -14.48 15.28
C GLY A 290 0.69 -15.41 14.08
N LEU A 291 1.58 -15.50 13.10
CA LEU A 291 1.39 -16.35 11.92
C LEU A 291 1.14 -17.83 12.27
N ASP A 292 1.71 -18.30 13.37
CA ASP A 292 1.44 -19.63 13.93
C ASP A 292 0.01 -19.84 14.43
N GLU A 293 -0.74 -18.76 14.69
CA GLU A 293 -2.16 -18.77 15.03
C GLU A 293 -3.07 -18.69 13.80
N SER A 294 -2.52 -18.58 12.58
CA SER A 294 -3.30 -18.45 11.34
C SER A 294 -4.20 -19.66 11.10
N LYS A 295 -5.49 -19.42 10.87
CA LYS A 295 -6.44 -20.45 10.37
C LYS A 295 -6.58 -20.42 8.85
N TYR A 296 -5.91 -19.49 8.18
CA TYR A 296 -5.91 -19.36 6.73
C TYR A 296 -4.89 -20.31 6.11
N PRO A 297 -5.23 -20.97 4.97
CA PRO A 297 -4.32 -21.89 4.30
C PRO A 297 -3.12 -21.17 3.67
N LEU A 298 -3.21 -19.86 3.42
CA LEU A 298 -2.17 -19.03 2.82
C LEU A 298 -1.61 -19.65 1.54
N ASN A 299 -2.49 -20.11 0.65
CA ASN A 299 -2.08 -20.85 -0.52
C ASN A 299 -1.53 -19.92 -1.61
N PHE A 300 -0.22 -19.70 -1.55
CA PHE A 300 0.52 -18.89 -2.52
C PHE A 300 0.55 -19.47 -3.95
N LYS A 301 0.07 -20.69 -4.22
CA LYS A 301 0.04 -21.23 -5.58
C LYS A 301 -1.32 -21.06 -6.22
N THR A 302 -2.40 -21.34 -5.49
CA THR A 302 -3.75 -21.39 -6.05
C THR A 302 -4.53 -20.09 -5.87
N ASN A 303 -4.18 -19.26 -4.89
CA ASN A 303 -4.92 -18.03 -4.67
C ASN A 303 -4.80 -17.09 -5.87
N GLN A 304 -5.95 -16.61 -6.33
CA GLN A 304 -6.05 -15.69 -7.45
C GLN A 304 -5.21 -14.44 -7.20
N ARG A 305 -4.62 -13.91 -8.28
CA ARG A 305 -3.92 -12.63 -8.22
C ARG A 305 -4.95 -11.53 -7.92
N TRP A 306 -4.69 -10.77 -6.88
CA TRP A 306 -5.53 -9.67 -6.44
C TRP A 306 -4.67 -8.43 -6.27
N SER A 307 -5.13 -7.32 -6.82
CA SER A 307 -4.38 -6.07 -6.85
C SER A 307 -5.23 -4.82 -6.61
N ASP A 308 -6.56 -4.96 -6.59
CA ASP A 308 -7.47 -3.84 -6.37
C ASP A 308 -7.77 -3.74 -4.87
N VAL A 309 -7.40 -2.60 -4.27
CA VAL A 309 -7.56 -2.37 -2.82
C VAL A 309 -9.01 -2.11 -2.41
N LYS A 310 -9.92 -1.83 -3.36
CA LYS A 310 -11.35 -1.55 -3.13
C LYS A 310 -12.25 -2.74 -3.47
N LYS A 311 -11.78 -3.71 -4.26
CA LYS A 311 -12.58 -4.92 -4.55
C LYS A 311 -12.50 -5.94 -3.42
N GLN A 312 -13.63 -6.58 -3.15
CA GLN A 312 -13.77 -7.59 -2.11
C GLN A 312 -13.20 -8.95 -2.54
N ALA A 313 -12.49 -9.59 -1.62
CA ALA A 313 -12.01 -10.95 -1.74
C ALA A 313 -11.99 -11.61 -0.35
N SER A 314 -11.71 -12.92 -0.30
CA SER A 314 -11.44 -13.58 0.97
C SER A 314 -10.18 -13.02 1.64
N VAL A 315 -10.14 -13.02 2.97
CA VAL A 315 -8.97 -12.57 3.74
C VAL A 315 -7.71 -13.37 3.34
N ASP A 316 -7.83 -14.66 3.06
CA ASP A 316 -6.72 -15.49 2.58
C ASP A 316 -6.14 -14.99 1.24
N VAL A 317 -7.00 -14.61 0.30
CA VAL A 317 -6.59 -14.00 -0.96
C VAL A 317 -5.93 -12.64 -0.70
N LEU A 318 -6.48 -11.79 0.16
CA LEU A 318 -5.88 -10.50 0.51
C LEU A 318 -4.48 -10.68 1.11
N LEU A 319 -4.33 -11.54 2.12
CA LEU A 319 -3.06 -11.79 2.82
C LEU A 319 -1.99 -12.35 1.90
N THR A 320 -2.33 -13.35 1.08
CA THR A 320 -1.36 -13.93 0.14
C THR A 320 -0.92 -12.93 -0.93
N ASN A 321 -1.82 -12.06 -1.40
CA ASN A 321 -1.47 -11.00 -2.36
C ASN A 321 -0.72 -9.84 -1.71
N LEU A 322 -0.97 -9.55 -0.43
CA LEU A 322 -0.20 -8.61 0.37
C LEU A 322 1.25 -9.11 0.44
N ILE A 323 1.45 -10.37 0.87
CA ILE A 323 2.77 -11.01 1.02
C ILE A 323 3.50 -11.15 -0.32
N LYS A 324 2.80 -11.49 -1.39
CA LYS A 324 3.36 -11.53 -2.76
C LYS A 324 3.62 -10.14 -3.35
N ARG A 325 3.12 -9.08 -2.71
CA ARG A 325 3.23 -7.68 -3.17
C ARG A 325 2.56 -7.49 -4.55
N ASN A 326 1.37 -8.08 -4.72
CA ASN A 326 0.60 -8.02 -5.96
C ASN A 326 -0.28 -6.78 -6.11
N PHE A 327 -0.56 -6.08 -5.00
CA PHE A 327 -1.15 -4.74 -5.04
C PHE A 327 -0.20 -3.79 -5.80
N PRO A 328 -0.69 -2.84 -6.62
CA PRO A 328 0.16 -1.98 -7.43
C PRO A 328 1.05 -1.12 -6.50
N VAL A 329 2.35 -1.36 -6.62
CA VAL A 329 3.42 -0.70 -5.85
C VAL A 329 4.50 -0.30 -6.86
N ASN A 330 4.96 0.95 -6.83
CA ASN A 330 6.26 1.31 -7.43
C ASN A 330 7.38 1.09 -6.40
#